data_AF-A0A2P4P1F6-F1
#
_entry.id   AF-A0A2P4P1F6-F1
#
_cell.length_a   1.000
_cell.length_b   1.000
_cell.length_c   1.000
_cell.angle_alpha   90.00
_cell.angle_beta   90.00
_cell.angle_gamma   90.00
#
_symmetry.space_group_name_H-M   'P 1'
#
loop_
_entity.id
_entity.type
_entity.pdbx_description
1 polymer ?
#
loop_
_entity_poly.entity_id
_entity_poly.type
_entity_poly.pdbx_seq_one_letter_code
_entity_poly.pdbx_strand_id
1 'polypeptide(L)'
;SELDKSIFKHFIEQIRESSSHDDAAALENHFKRLPRDYRQDVSEVFRSRTLFLLEVSNRDWTKENITAIKNLLHEDNLNWGREEVIRLLDLTSRSNTLELLNIFPEILDNWFRNNFSDTKENKIPTTCVAWFKNLLIKLDTGTSTKNRKENNIVFSVFLHLEHIYPLLGHRKNVWQSLTTSAIERVRVCSESQIFGATKFIVQIKEQDIRTLFLDMIKEMLNKA
;
A
#
# COMPACT_ATOMS: atom_id res chain seq x y z
N SER A 1 6.96 -24.28 -34.77
CA SER A 1 7.87 -25.43 -34.88
C SER A 1 8.55 -25.68 -33.52
N GLU A 2 9.26 -26.80 -33.32
CA GLU A 2 10.07 -27.00 -32.10
C GLU A 2 11.19 -25.96 -31.97
N LEU A 3 11.75 -25.53 -33.12
CA LEU A 3 12.75 -24.48 -33.19
C LEU A 3 12.21 -23.15 -32.63
N ASP A 4 11.01 -22.74 -33.03
CA ASP A 4 10.40 -21.48 -32.55
C ASP A 4 10.23 -21.51 -31.02
N LYS A 5 9.83 -22.66 -30.44
CA LYS A 5 9.71 -22.82 -28.98
C LYS A 5 11.06 -22.70 -28.29
N SER A 6 12.12 -23.27 -28.87
CA SER A 6 13.48 -23.18 -28.33
C SER A 6 14.03 -21.76 -28.37
N ILE A 7 13.83 -21.05 -29.49
CA ILE A 7 14.23 -19.64 -29.65
C ILE A 7 13.50 -18.79 -28.62
N PHE A 8 12.20 -19.01 -28.46
CA PHE A 8 11.39 -18.24 -27.53
C PHE A 8 11.77 -18.47 -26.07
N LYS A 9 12.03 -19.72 -25.70
CA LYS A 9 12.55 -20.05 -24.36
C LYS A 9 13.87 -19.33 -24.08
N HIS A 10 14.81 -19.38 -25.02
CA HIS A 10 16.10 -18.70 -24.87
C HIS A 10 15.96 -17.18 -24.77
N PHE A 11 15.02 -16.60 -25.52
CA PHE A 11 14.69 -15.18 -25.42
C PHE A 11 14.19 -14.79 -24.02
N ILE A 12 13.29 -15.59 -23.43
CA ILE A 12 12.82 -15.36 -22.05
C ILE A 12 13.97 -15.47 -21.04
N GLU A 13 14.84 -16.47 -21.19
CA GLU A 13 16.02 -16.65 -20.33
C GLU A 13 16.97 -15.45 -20.43
N GLN A 14 17.23 -14.93 -21.63
CA GLN A 14 18.04 -13.74 -21.84
C GLN A 14 17.43 -12.49 -21.18
N ILE A 15 16.11 -12.30 -21.28
CA ILE A 15 15.43 -11.20 -20.56
C ILE A 15 15.60 -11.37 -19.05
N ARG A 16 15.44 -12.59 -18.52
CA ARG A 16 15.60 -12.88 -17.10
C ARG A 16 17.03 -12.60 -16.61
N GLU A 17 18.03 -12.99 -17.38
CA GLU A 17 19.45 -12.69 -17.09
C GLU A 17 19.72 -11.19 -17.14
N SER A 18 19.28 -10.49 -18.18
CA SER A 18 19.49 -9.05 -18.32
C SER A 18 18.82 -8.24 -17.21
N SER A 19 17.63 -8.67 -16.78
CA SER A 19 16.84 -7.99 -15.74
C SER A 19 17.19 -8.39 -14.31
N SER A 20 18.07 -9.38 -14.13
CA SER A 20 18.43 -9.92 -12.81
C SER A 20 19.15 -8.94 -11.88
N HIS A 21 19.70 -7.85 -12.42
CA HIS A 21 20.37 -6.79 -11.65
C HIS A 21 19.63 -5.45 -11.72
N ASP A 22 18.51 -5.40 -12.45
CA ASP A 22 17.73 -4.17 -12.60
C ASP A 22 17.21 -3.69 -11.25
N ASP A 23 17.26 -2.38 -11.05
CA ASP A 23 16.39 -1.71 -10.11
C ASP A 23 15.00 -1.51 -10.73
N ALA A 24 14.07 -0.91 -9.98
CA ALA A 24 12.70 -0.80 -10.45
C ALA A 24 12.58 0.08 -11.71
N ALA A 25 13.37 1.16 -11.79
CA ALA A 25 13.38 2.07 -12.93
C ALA A 25 13.92 1.40 -14.20
N ALA A 26 15.05 0.68 -14.10
CA ALA A 26 15.58 -0.09 -15.22
C ALA A 26 14.60 -1.18 -15.67
N LEU A 27 13.99 -1.89 -14.72
CA LEU A 27 13.01 -2.94 -15.00
C LEU A 27 11.78 -2.40 -15.75
N GLU A 28 11.22 -1.27 -15.29
CA GLU A 28 10.12 -0.58 -15.95
C GLU A 28 10.48 -0.17 -17.38
N ASN A 29 11.67 0.41 -17.57
CA ASN A 29 12.15 0.82 -18.88
C ASN A 29 12.31 -0.38 -19.83
N HIS A 30 12.94 -1.47 -19.36
CA HIS A 30 13.06 -2.71 -20.11
C HIS A 30 11.70 -3.25 -20.53
N PHE A 31 10.71 -3.26 -19.63
CA PHE A 31 9.36 -3.70 -19.98
C PHE A 31 8.73 -2.82 -21.07
N LYS A 32 8.83 -1.50 -20.93
CA LYS A 32 8.25 -0.52 -21.86
C LYS A 32 8.89 -0.58 -23.25
N ARG A 33 10.15 -0.99 -23.36
CA ARG A 33 10.86 -1.13 -24.64
C ARG A 33 10.45 -2.38 -25.42
N LEU A 34 9.81 -3.36 -24.78
CA LEU A 34 9.34 -4.56 -25.47
C LEU A 34 8.15 -4.26 -26.39
N PRO A 35 8.09 -4.87 -27.58
CA PRO A 35 6.91 -4.82 -28.43
C PRO A 35 5.70 -5.40 -27.69
N ARG A 36 4.54 -4.76 -27.85
CA ARG A 36 3.32 -5.09 -27.08
C ARG A 36 2.93 -6.56 -27.20
N ASP A 37 3.08 -7.14 -28.38
CA ASP A 37 2.69 -8.51 -28.68
C ASP A 37 3.46 -9.56 -27.85
N TYR A 38 4.65 -9.22 -27.35
CA TYR A 38 5.48 -10.13 -26.54
C TYR A 38 5.39 -9.86 -25.03
N ARG A 39 4.76 -8.75 -24.61
CA ARG A 39 4.76 -8.35 -23.19
C ARG A 39 4.07 -9.36 -22.29
N GLN A 40 3.00 -9.98 -22.76
CA GLN A 40 2.27 -11.00 -22.01
C GLN A 40 3.14 -12.24 -21.77
N ASP A 41 3.88 -12.68 -22.78
CA ASP A 41 4.68 -13.89 -22.68
C ASP A 41 5.87 -13.76 -21.72
N VAL A 42 6.42 -12.54 -21.60
CA VAL A 42 7.56 -12.27 -20.71
C VAL A 42 7.15 -11.67 -19.37
N SER A 43 5.85 -11.39 -19.18
CA SER A 43 5.30 -10.71 -18.01
C SER A 43 5.70 -11.37 -16.69
N GLU A 44 5.80 -12.70 -16.66
CA GLU A 44 6.23 -13.49 -15.49
C GLU A 44 7.63 -13.09 -14.99
N VAL A 45 8.56 -12.76 -15.89
CA VAL A 45 9.92 -12.32 -15.53
C VAL A 45 9.85 -10.99 -14.77
N PHE A 46 9.06 -10.04 -15.28
CA PHE A 46 8.93 -8.71 -14.70
C PHE A 46 8.13 -8.72 -13.39
N ARG A 47 7.07 -9.52 -13.30
CA ARG A 47 6.32 -9.74 -12.05
C ARG A 47 7.22 -10.35 -10.97
N SER A 48 7.93 -11.42 -11.31
CA SER A 48 8.86 -12.10 -10.38
C SER A 48 9.96 -11.17 -9.90
N ARG A 49 10.53 -10.36 -10.79
CA ARG A 49 11.57 -9.41 -10.44
C ARG A 49 11.04 -8.27 -9.56
N THR A 50 9.84 -7.76 -9.85
CA THR A 50 9.18 -6.72 -9.03
C THR A 50 8.93 -7.23 -7.61
N LEU A 51 8.44 -8.46 -7.46
CA LEU A 51 8.26 -9.11 -6.15
C LEU A 51 9.58 -9.24 -5.40
N PHE A 52 10.64 -9.70 -6.09
CA PHE A 52 11.98 -9.81 -5.50
C PHE A 52 12.51 -8.45 -5.02
N LEU A 53 12.31 -7.37 -5.79
CA LEU A 53 12.73 -6.02 -5.39
C LEU A 53 12.04 -5.55 -4.10
N LEU A 54 10.75 -5.87 -3.93
CA LEU A 54 9.97 -5.53 -2.73
C LEU A 54 10.30 -6.41 -1.52
N GLU A 55 10.76 -7.64 -1.75
CA GLU A 55 11.16 -8.57 -0.69
C GLU A 55 12.45 -8.14 0.03
N VAL A 56 13.33 -7.42 -0.66
CA VAL A 56 14.57 -6.88 -0.10
C VAL A 56 14.28 -5.63 0.74
N SER A 57 13.99 -5.85 2.02
CA SER A 57 13.46 -4.85 2.98
C SER A 57 14.41 -3.71 3.39
N ASN A 58 15.71 -3.81 3.06
CA ASN A 58 16.74 -2.81 3.39
C ASN A 58 17.25 -2.02 2.17
N ARG A 59 16.49 -1.98 1.08
CA ARG A 59 16.87 -1.18 -0.10
C ARG A 59 16.57 0.31 0.16
N ASP A 60 17.54 1.17 -0.15
CA ASP A 60 17.32 2.61 -0.19
C ASP A 60 16.46 2.96 -1.41
N TRP A 61 15.15 3.13 -1.17
CA TRP A 61 14.18 3.43 -2.21
C TRP A 61 14.29 4.89 -2.66
N THR A 62 14.75 5.11 -3.89
CA THR A 62 14.70 6.41 -4.54
C THR A 62 13.27 6.73 -4.99
N LYS A 63 12.93 8.02 -5.12
CA LYS A 63 11.62 8.45 -5.65
C LYS A 63 11.34 7.88 -7.05
N GLU A 64 12.39 7.78 -7.87
CA GLU A 64 12.32 7.18 -9.19
C GLU A 64 11.94 5.70 -9.11
N ASN A 65 12.62 4.93 -8.28
CA ASN A 65 12.32 3.51 -8.09
C ASN A 65 10.92 3.27 -7.50
N ILE A 66 10.47 4.11 -6.56
CA ILE A 66 9.10 4.06 -6.03
C ILE A 66 8.07 4.31 -7.13
N THR A 67 8.32 5.32 -7.96
CA THR A 67 7.45 5.66 -9.10
C THR A 67 7.39 4.52 -10.10
N ALA A 68 8.53 3.90 -10.38
CA ALA A 68 8.62 2.77 -11.28
C ALA A 68 7.85 1.54 -10.76
N ILE A 69 7.98 1.23 -9.46
CA ILE A 69 7.15 0.19 -8.81
C ILE A 69 5.67 0.53 -8.96
N LYS A 70 5.26 1.76 -8.67
CA LYS A 70 3.87 2.18 -8.84
C LYS A 70 3.39 1.97 -10.28
N ASN A 71 4.20 2.34 -11.28
CA ASN A 71 3.83 2.17 -12.68
C ASN A 71 3.71 0.69 -13.07
N LEU A 72 4.65 -0.16 -12.64
CA LEU A 72 4.61 -1.60 -12.87
C LEU A 72 3.34 -2.23 -12.25
N LEU A 73 2.94 -1.81 -11.06
CA LEU A 73 1.73 -2.32 -10.40
C LEU A 73 0.42 -1.95 -11.14
N HIS A 74 0.44 -0.88 -11.93
CA HIS A 74 -0.71 -0.42 -12.71
C HIS A 74 -0.63 -0.79 -14.20
N GLU A 75 0.37 -1.58 -14.61
CA GLU A 75 0.55 -1.97 -16.00
C GLU A 75 -0.29 -3.23 -16.32
N ASP A 76 -1.38 -3.02 -17.05
CA ASP A 76 -2.33 -4.10 -17.41
C ASP A 76 -1.66 -5.26 -18.17
N ASN A 77 -0.61 -4.98 -18.96
CA ASN A 77 0.10 -6.02 -19.69
C ASN A 77 0.93 -6.95 -18.79
N LEU A 78 1.17 -6.58 -17.53
CA LEU A 78 1.77 -7.48 -16.58
C LEU A 78 0.77 -8.51 -16.05
N ASN A 79 -0.55 -8.36 -16.22
CA ASN A 79 -1.54 -9.40 -15.90
C ASN A 79 -1.27 -10.13 -14.57
N TRP A 80 -1.30 -9.38 -13.46
CA TRP A 80 -0.98 -9.90 -12.13
C TRP A 80 -1.96 -11.00 -11.68
N GLY A 81 -1.40 -12.16 -11.31
CA GLY A 81 -2.15 -13.27 -10.76
C GLY A 81 -2.56 -13.05 -9.31
N ARG A 82 -3.60 -13.77 -8.87
CA ARG A 82 -4.15 -13.63 -7.51
C ARG A 82 -3.11 -13.77 -6.40
N GLU A 83 -2.32 -14.84 -6.43
CA GLU A 83 -1.32 -15.11 -5.40
C GLU A 83 -0.18 -14.08 -5.41
N GLU A 84 0.16 -13.56 -6.58
CA GLU A 84 1.16 -12.51 -6.73
C GLU A 84 0.67 -11.19 -6.11
N VAL A 85 -0.62 -10.84 -6.29
CA VAL A 85 -1.20 -9.65 -5.64
C VAL A 85 -1.27 -9.80 -4.13
N ILE A 86 -1.65 -10.98 -3.61
CA ILE A 86 -1.60 -11.23 -2.16
C ILE A 86 -0.17 -11.03 -1.63
N ARG A 87 0.82 -11.54 -2.36
CA ARG A 87 2.23 -11.37 -2.00
C ARG A 87 2.66 -9.90 -2.08
N LEU A 88 2.21 -9.14 -3.08
CA LEU A 88 2.47 -7.70 -3.18
C LEU A 88 1.91 -6.94 -1.98
N LEU A 89 0.66 -7.21 -1.59
CA LEU A 89 0.03 -6.60 -0.42
C LEU A 89 0.79 -6.95 0.86
N ASP A 90 1.20 -8.21 1.00
CA ASP A 90 2.00 -8.65 2.14
C ASP A 90 3.37 -7.94 2.21
N LEU A 91 4.11 -7.89 1.10
CA LEU A 91 5.41 -7.22 1.04
C LEU A 91 5.30 -5.71 1.30
N THR A 92 4.35 -5.04 0.64
CA THR A 92 4.13 -3.60 0.83
C THR A 92 3.68 -3.28 2.25
N SER A 93 2.87 -4.12 2.89
CA SER A 93 2.43 -3.94 4.28
C SER A 93 3.58 -3.90 5.29
N ARG A 94 4.68 -4.59 5.00
CA ARG A 94 5.87 -4.71 5.86
C ARG A 94 6.97 -3.71 5.50
N SER A 95 6.74 -2.86 4.50
CA SER A 95 7.76 -1.92 4.03
C SER A 95 8.16 -0.93 5.12
N ASN A 96 9.44 -0.57 5.13
CA ASN A 96 9.98 0.47 6.00
C ASN A 96 9.87 1.88 5.41
N THR A 97 9.52 1.98 4.12
CA THR A 97 9.42 3.23 3.35
C THR A 97 7.96 3.70 3.32
N LEU A 98 7.70 4.92 3.80
CA LEU A 98 6.36 5.48 3.93
C LEU A 98 5.64 5.56 2.57
N GLU A 99 6.35 5.94 1.52
CA GLU A 99 5.82 6.05 0.17
C GLU A 99 5.37 4.69 -0.39
N LEU A 100 6.09 3.61 -0.08
CA LEU A 100 5.66 2.25 -0.46
C LEU A 100 4.43 1.80 0.34
N LEU A 101 4.36 2.16 1.63
CA LEU A 101 3.14 1.93 2.43
C LEU A 101 1.95 2.68 1.82
N ASN A 102 2.14 3.88 1.29
CA ASN A 102 1.07 4.67 0.68
C ASN A 102 0.56 4.10 -0.65
N ILE A 103 1.28 3.17 -1.30
CA ILE A 103 0.81 2.50 -2.52
C ILE A 103 -0.19 1.37 -2.20
N PHE A 104 -0.17 0.81 -0.98
CA PHE A 104 -1.00 -0.33 -0.58
C PHE A 104 -2.51 -0.13 -0.86
N PRO A 105 -3.15 1.01 -0.50
CA PRO A 105 -4.58 1.20 -0.76
C PRO A 105 -4.91 1.22 -2.25
N GLU A 106 -4.01 1.72 -3.10
CA GLU A 106 -4.19 1.77 -4.56
C GLU A 106 -4.15 0.35 -5.16
N ILE A 107 -3.20 -0.49 -4.73
CA ILE A 107 -3.11 -1.90 -5.15
C ILE A 107 -4.42 -2.62 -4.81
N LEU A 108 -4.88 -2.43 -3.57
CA LEU A 108 -6.06 -3.11 -3.05
C LEU A 108 -7.35 -2.65 -3.75
N ASP A 109 -7.52 -1.34 -3.99
CA ASP A 109 -8.70 -0.82 -4.72
C ASP A 109 -8.73 -1.30 -6.17
N ASN A 110 -7.61 -1.20 -6.89
CA ASN A 110 -7.53 -1.67 -8.28
C ASN A 110 -7.94 -3.14 -8.37
N TRP A 111 -7.54 -3.94 -7.39
CA TRP A 111 -7.85 -5.35 -7.40
C TRP A 111 -9.31 -5.65 -7.03
N PHE A 112 -9.89 -4.92 -6.09
CA PHE A 112 -11.32 -5.01 -5.79
C PHE A 112 -12.21 -4.63 -6.99
N ARG A 113 -11.75 -3.70 -7.85
CA ARG A 113 -12.46 -3.36 -9.11
C ARG A 113 -12.45 -4.49 -10.13
N ASN A 114 -11.44 -5.35 -10.09
CA ASN A 114 -11.28 -6.50 -10.98
C ASN A 114 -11.99 -7.79 -10.48
N ASN A 115 -13.13 -7.64 -9.79
CA ASN A 115 -13.97 -8.72 -9.25
C ASN A 115 -13.25 -9.67 -8.26
N PHE A 116 -12.22 -9.19 -7.58
CA PHE A 116 -11.60 -9.96 -6.52
C PHE A 116 -12.51 -10.03 -5.28
N SER A 117 -12.88 -11.25 -4.87
CA SER A 117 -13.57 -11.51 -3.61
C SER A 117 -12.68 -12.32 -2.68
N ASP A 118 -12.56 -11.87 -1.43
CA ASP A 118 -11.79 -12.49 -0.35
C ASP A 118 -12.48 -13.75 0.23
N THR A 119 -12.92 -14.66 -0.64
CA THR A 119 -13.91 -15.69 -0.27
C THR A 119 -13.32 -16.94 0.39
N LYS A 120 -12.01 -17.05 0.60
CA LYS A 120 -11.41 -18.30 1.12
C LYS A 120 -10.41 -18.17 2.25
N GLU A 121 -9.79 -17.01 2.48
CA GLU A 121 -8.78 -16.87 3.52
C GLU A 121 -8.82 -15.44 4.04
N ASN A 122 -9.09 -15.20 5.33
CA ASN A 122 -9.12 -13.86 5.97
C ASN A 122 -7.76 -13.10 5.92
N LYS A 123 -6.89 -13.40 4.96
CA LYS A 123 -5.58 -12.80 4.73
C LYS A 123 -5.71 -11.32 4.42
N ILE A 124 -6.65 -10.89 3.58
CA ILE A 124 -6.74 -9.49 3.18
C ILE A 124 -7.05 -8.54 4.35
N PRO A 125 -8.11 -8.77 5.18
CA PRO A 125 -8.33 -7.98 6.38
C PRO A 125 -7.13 -7.98 7.33
N THR A 126 -6.48 -9.13 7.52
CA THR A 126 -5.31 -9.26 8.39
C THR A 126 -4.13 -8.44 7.87
N THR A 127 -3.85 -8.51 6.56
CA THR A 127 -2.81 -7.72 5.90
C THR A 127 -3.13 -6.23 5.94
N CYS A 128 -4.40 -5.82 5.77
CA CYS A 128 -4.82 -4.42 5.91
C CYS A 128 -4.54 -3.88 7.32
N VAL A 129 -4.86 -4.66 8.36
CA VAL A 129 -4.58 -4.28 9.75
C VAL A 129 -3.07 -4.19 9.99
N ALA A 130 -2.30 -5.16 9.52
CA ALA A 130 -0.84 -5.17 9.67
C ALA A 130 -0.20 -3.96 8.96
N TRP A 131 -0.62 -3.69 7.72
CA TRP A 131 -0.21 -2.51 6.95
C TRP A 131 -0.51 -1.23 7.71
N PHE A 132 -1.75 -1.05 8.17
CA PHE A 132 -2.16 0.19 8.81
C PHE A 132 -1.43 0.41 10.13
N LYS A 133 -1.24 -0.64 10.95
CA LYS A 133 -0.42 -0.55 12.16
C LYS A 133 1.02 -0.12 11.83
N ASN A 134 1.64 -0.68 10.80
CA ASN A 134 2.98 -0.28 10.37
C ASN A 134 3.01 1.18 9.88
N LEU A 135 2.02 1.60 9.09
CA LEU A 135 1.85 3.00 8.66
C LEU A 135 1.80 3.94 9.86
N LEU A 136 0.98 3.63 10.87
CA LEU A 136 0.85 4.45 12.07
C LEU A 136 2.18 4.55 12.86
N ILE A 137 2.93 3.45 12.98
CA ILE A 137 4.27 3.44 13.61
C ILE A 137 5.25 4.34 12.84
N LYS A 138 5.20 4.34 11.49
CA LYS A 138 6.06 5.20 10.67
C LYS A 138 5.68 6.68 10.78
N LEU A 139 4.39 6.97 10.89
CA LEU A 139 3.91 8.33 11.16
C LEU A 139 4.37 8.84 12.53
N ASP A 140 4.42 7.96 13.54
CA ASP A 140 4.97 8.30 14.85
C ASP A 140 6.48 8.59 14.81
N THR A 141 7.25 7.70 14.18
CA THR A 141 8.73 7.81 14.16
C THR A 141 9.25 8.92 13.26
N GLY A 142 8.59 9.22 12.14
CA GLY A 142 8.94 10.31 11.22
C GLY A 142 8.82 11.71 11.80
N THR A 143 8.14 11.88 12.94
CA THR A 143 7.96 13.17 13.63
C THR A 143 9.17 13.60 14.46
N SER A 144 10.22 12.77 14.56
CA SER A 144 11.39 13.02 15.41
C SER A 144 12.33 14.13 14.88
N THR A 145 12.27 14.48 13.59
CA THR A 145 13.20 15.46 13.00
C THR A 145 12.47 16.69 12.42
N LYS A 146 12.61 17.81 13.12
CA LYS A 146 12.48 19.23 12.68
C LYS A 146 11.14 19.98 12.74
N ASN A 147 9.95 19.39 12.72
CA ASN A 147 8.69 20.18 12.71
C ASN A 147 7.80 19.95 13.94
N ARG A 148 8.24 20.48 15.08
CA ARG A 148 7.65 20.24 16.41
C ARG A 148 6.48 21.15 16.79
N LYS A 149 5.90 21.94 15.88
CA LYS A 149 4.88 22.94 16.28
C LYS A 149 3.42 22.51 16.12
N GLU A 150 3.07 21.57 15.22
CA GLU A 150 1.65 21.21 15.01
C GLU A 150 1.39 19.74 14.60
N ASN A 151 2.32 18.81 14.78
CA ASN A 151 2.07 17.40 14.43
C ASN A 151 1.23 16.71 15.52
N ASN A 152 -0.09 16.88 15.44
CA ASN A 152 -1.01 16.08 16.22
C ASN A 152 -1.17 14.71 15.56
N ILE A 153 -0.53 13.67 16.12
CA ILE A 153 -0.67 12.29 15.65
C ILE A 153 -2.14 11.86 15.50
N VAL A 154 -3.01 12.36 16.39
CA VAL A 154 -4.45 12.10 16.31
C VAL A 154 -4.99 12.63 14.98
N PHE A 155 -4.71 13.89 14.64
CA PHE A 155 -5.13 14.45 13.36
C PHE A 155 -4.53 13.68 12.17
N SER A 156 -3.25 13.31 12.21
CA SER A 156 -2.61 12.53 11.15
C SER A 156 -3.28 11.17 10.91
N VAL A 157 -3.65 10.46 11.98
CA VAL A 157 -4.38 9.18 11.89
C VAL A 157 -5.68 9.37 11.10
N PHE A 158 -6.49 10.36 11.48
CA PHE A 158 -7.78 10.60 10.81
C PHE A 158 -7.62 11.18 9.40
N LEU A 159 -6.59 11.99 9.14
CA LEU A 159 -6.26 12.46 7.80
C LEU A 159 -5.89 11.30 6.87
N HIS A 160 -5.14 10.30 7.37
CA HIS A 160 -4.87 9.10 6.60
C HIS A 160 -6.11 8.24 6.37
N LEU A 161 -7.00 8.12 7.37
CA LEU A 161 -8.30 7.47 7.17
C LEU A 161 -9.14 8.16 6.08
N GLU A 162 -9.14 9.50 6.03
CA GLU A 162 -9.78 10.25 4.96
C GLU A 162 -9.18 9.93 3.59
N HIS A 163 -7.85 9.94 3.46
CA HIS A 163 -7.19 9.66 2.19
C HIS A 163 -7.53 8.27 1.63
N ILE A 164 -7.71 7.28 2.50
CA ILE A 164 -8.03 5.90 2.08
C ILE A 164 -9.53 5.62 1.98
N TYR A 165 -10.38 6.51 2.51
CA TYR A 165 -11.84 6.32 2.52
C TYR A 165 -12.42 6.12 1.11
N PRO A 166 -12.05 6.90 0.07
CA PRO A 166 -12.53 6.67 -1.29
C PRO A 166 -12.18 5.29 -1.87
N LEU A 167 -11.12 4.65 -1.37
CA LEU A 167 -10.61 3.38 -1.85
C LEU A 167 -11.21 2.20 -1.07
N LEU A 168 -11.29 2.32 0.26
CA LEU A 168 -11.59 1.20 1.16
C LEU A 168 -12.82 1.42 2.05
N GLY A 169 -13.39 2.62 2.09
CA GLY A 169 -14.50 2.99 2.99
C GLY A 169 -15.77 2.17 2.76
N HIS A 170 -16.04 1.79 1.51
CA HIS A 170 -17.20 0.95 1.18
C HIS A 170 -16.99 -0.54 1.48
N ARG A 171 -15.76 -0.96 1.85
CA ARG A 171 -15.41 -2.35 2.15
C ARG A 171 -15.59 -2.60 3.65
N LYS A 172 -16.83 -2.78 4.09
CA LYS A 172 -17.24 -2.82 5.52
C LYS A 172 -16.27 -3.57 6.45
N ASN A 173 -15.87 -4.80 6.11
CA ASN A 173 -14.98 -5.61 6.96
C ASN A 173 -13.59 -4.99 7.10
N VAL A 174 -12.99 -4.57 5.98
CA VAL A 174 -11.67 -3.91 5.96
C VAL A 174 -11.76 -2.58 6.69
N TRP A 175 -12.76 -1.77 6.35
CA TRP A 175 -12.97 -0.45 6.93
C TRP A 175 -13.11 -0.50 8.44
N GLN A 176 -13.95 -1.40 8.96
CA GLN A 176 -14.13 -1.57 10.40
C GLN A 176 -12.83 -1.96 11.12
N SER A 177 -12.00 -2.81 10.51
CA SER A 177 -10.70 -3.18 11.08
C SER A 177 -9.70 -2.01 11.09
N LEU A 178 -9.72 -1.17 10.06
CA LEU A 178 -8.89 0.04 9.98
C LEU A 178 -9.32 1.10 11.00
N THR A 179 -10.62 1.39 11.11
CA THR A 179 -11.15 2.37 12.08
C THR A 179 -10.93 1.91 13.53
N THR A 180 -11.07 0.60 13.80
CA THR A 180 -10.76 0.04 15.12
C THR A 180 -9.29 0.25 15.47
N SER A 181 -8.38 -0.08 14.54
CA SER A 181 -6.93 0.11 14.75
C SER A 181 -6.55 1.58 14.94
N ALA A 182 -7.22 2.50 14.21
CA ALA A 182 -7.04 3.93 14.37
C ALA A 182 -7.44 4.41 15.77
N ILE A 183 -8.64 4.01 16.24
CA ILE A 183 -9.14 4.37 17.57
C ILE A 183 -8.22 3.80 18.65
N GLU A 184 -7.81 2.54 18.55
CA GLU A 184 -6.88 1.91 19.50
C GLU A 184 -5.57 2.69 19.59
N ARG A 185 -4.99 3.10 18.45
CA ARG A 185 -3.78 3.92 18.44
C ARG A 185 -4.01 5.28 19.09
N VAL A 186 -5.11 5.96 18.77
CA VAL A 186 -5.42 7.30 19.30
C VAL A 186 -5.64 7.27 20.81
N ARG A 187 -6.26 6.21 21.35
CA ARG A 187 -6.49 6.03 22.79
C ARG A 187 -5.20 5.94 23.63
N VAL A 188 -4.05 5.68 23.01
CA VAL A 188 -2.74 5.72 23.68
C VAL A 188 -2.26 7.16 23.93
N CYS A 189 -2.80 8.15 23.20
CA CYS A 189 -2.47 9.56 23.39
C CYS A 189 -3.13 10.13 24.65
N SER A 190 -2.58 11.23 25.18
CA SER A 190 -3.21 11.90 26.32
C SER A 190 -4.53 12.55 25.92
N GLU A 191 -5.47 12.65 26.86
CA GLU A 191 -6.75 13.34 26.63
C GLU A 191 -6.54 14.76 26.11
N SER A 192 -5.54 15.49 26.62
CA SER A 192 -5.17 16.82 26.12
C SER A 192 -4.76 16.84 24.65
N GLN A 193 -4.06 15.81 24.16
CA GLN A 193 -3.70 15.68 22.75
C GLN A 193 -4.92 15.36 21.89
N ILE A 194 -5.79 14.48 22.38
CA ILE A 194 -7.01 14.06 21.70
C ILE A 194 -7.99 15.23 21.59
N PHE A 195 -8.33 15.90 22.70
CA PHE A 195 -9.19 17.07 22.70
C PHE A 195 -8.57 18.23 21.92
N GLY A 196 -7.25 18.42 22.03
CA GLY A 196 -6.51 19.40 21.24
C GLY A 196 -6.55 19.15 19.72
N ALA A 197 -6.86 17.92 19.27
CA ALA A 197 -7.01 17.58 17.86
C ALA A 197 -8.31 18.11 17.26
N THR A 198 -9.33 18.35 18.09
CA THR A 198 -10.68 18.75 17.65
C THR A 198 -10.65 19.96 16.71
N LYS A 199 -9.76 20.93 16.96
CA LYS A 199 -9.59 22.13 16.13
C LYS A 199 -9.10 21.84 14.70
N PHE A 200 -8.48 20.68 14.47
CA PHE A 200 -7.99 20.25 13.17
C PHE A 200 -8.95 19.28 12.49
N ILE A 201 -9.71 18.49 13.25
CA ILE A 201 -10.68 17.53 12.70
C ILE A 201 -11.75 18.22 11.83
N VAL A 202 -12.06 19.49 12.07
CA VAL A 202 -12.94 20.29 11.19
C VAL A 202 -12.44 20.42 9.75
N GLN A 203 -11.15 20.19 9.49
CA GLN A 203 -10.55 20.21 8.16
C GLN A 203 -10.80 18.92 7.38
N ILE A 204 -11.17 17.83 8.06
CA ILE A 204 -11.55 16.57 7.44
C ILE A 204 -12.88 16.77 6.73
N LYS A 205 -12.90 16.50 5.43
CA LYS A 205 -14.04 16.62 4.53
C LYS A 205 -15.00 15.45 4.74
N GLU A 206 -14.45 14.23 4.89
CA GLU A 206 -15.28 13.04 5.00
C GLU A 206 -16.10 12.99 6.30
N GLN A 207 -17.43 12.99 6.17
CA GLN A 207 -18.36 13.07 7.30
C GLN A 207 -18.27 11.84 8.20
N ASP A 208 -18.07 10.65 7.63
CA ASP A 208 -17.94 9.41 8.38
C ASP A 208 -16.69 9.44 9.27
N ILE A 209 -15.60 10.02 8.78
CA ILE A 209 -14.35 10.16 9.54
C ILE A 209 -14.51 11.17 10.68
N ARG A 210 -15.19 12.29 10.42
CA ARG A 210 -15.52 13.26 11.47
C ARG A 210 -16.43 12.65 12.54
N THR A 211 -17.44 11.88 12.12
CA THR A 211 -18.38 11.21 13.03
C THR A 211 -17.64 10.18 13.89
N LEU A 212 -16.73 9.41 13.29
CA LEU A 212 -15.87 8.46 14.01
C LEU A 212 -15.06 9.13 15.12
N PHE A 213 -14.44 10.28 14.84
CA PHE A 213 -13.71 11.05 15.87
C PHE A 213 -14.66 11.55 16.96
N LEU A 214 -15.79 12.14 16.60
CA LEU A 214 -16.76 12.68 17.56
C LEU A 214 -17.34 11.61 18.47
N ASP A 215 -17.65 10.43 17.94
CA ASP A 215 -18.18 9.32 18.75
C ASP A 215 -17.14 8.79 19.74
N MET A 216 -15.87 8.74 19.34
CA MET A 216 -14.77 8.44 20.27
C MET A 216 -14.68 9.48 21.40
N ILE A 217 -14.77 10.78 21.09
CA ILE A 217 -14.78 11.85 22.10
C ILE A 217 -15.98 11.71 23.06
N LYS A 218 -17.19 11.50 22.52
CA LYS A 218 -18.40 11.29 23.34
C LYS A 218 -18.25 10.09 24.27
N GLU A 219 -17.69 8.99 23.78
CA GLU A 219 -17.45 7.79 24.58
C GLU A 219 -16.48 8.08 25.74
N MET A 220 -15.43 8.88 25.50
CA MET A 220 -14.49 9.29 26.55
C MET A 220 -15.16 10.18 27.60
N LEU A 221 -15.98 11.15 27.17
CA LEU A 221 -16.71 12.05 28.09
C LEU A 221 -17.78 11.34 28.91
N ASN A 222 -18.44 10.33 28.34
CA ASN A 222 -19.47 9.55 29.04
C ASN A 222 -18.89 8.53 30.04
N LYS A 223 -17.59 8.24 29.95
CA LYS A 223 -16.86 7.36 30.87
C LYS A 223 -16.14 8.11 31.99
N ALA A 224 -16.07 9.45 31.89
CA ALA A 224 -15.54 10.35 32.90
C ALA A 224 -16.61 10.70 33.94
#